data_AF-A0AAD7CH45-F1
#
_entry.id   AF-A0AAD7CH45-F1
#
_cell.length_a   1.000
_cell.length_b   1.000
_cell.length_c   1.000
_cell.angle_alpha   90.00
_cell.angle_beta   90.00
_cell.angle_gamma   90.00
#
_symmetry.space_group_name_H-M   'P 1'
#
loop_
_entity.id
_entity.type
_entity.pdbx_description
1 polymer ?
#
loop_
_entity_poly.entity_id
_entity_poly.type
_entity_poly.pdbx_seq_one_letter_code
_entity_poly.pdbx_strand_id
1 'polypeptide(L)'
;AATDLPAARCPYTEPASRHDLGPMNAKCRHCGALHWLTEKIVKSSDAEPKFGMCCNHGKVVLDPLKELPTDLEKLYAENGAQAKEFPKNIAQYNTALSFTSIGVNKDRSIINSGGLPIFRTHGELYHRTGALLASPGQQLTYAQLHIYEPRMTLDHCMQSNTNLWRVTMEILQRVIGDNHQYAPLFRHSHEVLVGLGDDADDVSVHLCIAPGVHARRGNLPSADGVAVILPNQQSSEPRDIILRHRNGPFLRLSDLHPAYTPLYYVLLFPYGENGWHPDLRINNPEKDHPKQLSQTRYVVYCLQVRDDR
;
A
#
# COMPACT_ATOMS: atom_id res chain seq x y z
N ALA A 1 -30.57 39.09 -18.45
CA ALA A 1 -31.00 37.94 -17.63
C ALA A 1 -29.77 37.10 -17.35
N ALA A 2 -29.27 37.12 -16.11
CA ALA A 2 -28.13 36.30 -15.72
C ALA A 2 -28.57 34.84 -15.69
N THR A 3 -27.95 34.02 -16.54
CA THR A 3 -28.10 32.57 -16.58
C THR A 3 -27.70 31.99 -15.24
N ASP A 4 -28.65 31.33 -14.58
CA ASP A 4 -28.48 30.58 -13.35
C ASP A 4 -27.53 29.40 -13.62
N LEU A 5 -26.24 29.58 -13.30
CA LEU A 5 -25.24 28.54 -13.50
C LEU A 5 -25.49 27.41 -12.47
N PRO A 6 -25.36 26.14 -12.87
CA PRO A 6 -25.41 25.02 -11.92
C PRO A 6 -24.39 25.22 -10.80
N ALA A 7 -24.71 24.85 -9.56
CA ALA A 7 -23.86 25.08 -8.38
C ALA A 7 -22.39 24.63 -8.56
N ALA A 8 -22.16 23.54 -9.28
CA ALA A 8 -20.82 23.02 -9.59
C ALA A 8 -19.98 23.89 -10.57
N ARG A 9 -20.59 24.90 -11.19
CA ARG A 9 -19.98 25.85 -12.14
C ARG A 9 -19.91 27.28 -11.58
N CYS A 10 -20.40 27.51 -10.37
CA CYS A 10 -20.22 28.77 -9.68
C CYS A 10 -18.80 28.84 -9.10
N PRO A 11 -18.14 30.01 -9.10
CA PRO A 11 -16.86 30.19 -8.43
C PRO A 11 -16.97 29.77 -6.95
N TYR A 12 -16.11 28.83 -6.53
CA TYR A 12 -16.02 28.46 -5.12
C TYR A 12 -15.53 29.65 -4.31
N THR A 13 -16.38 30.12 -3.40
CA THR A 13 -16.03 31.16 -2.44
C THR A 13 -15.74 30.46 -1.12
N GLU A 14 -14.48 30.46 -0.70
CA GLU A 14 -14.07 29.91 0.58
C GLU A 14 -14.85 30.64 1.70
N PRO A 15 -15.59 29.93 2.57
CA PRO A 15 -16.27 30.56 3.69
C PRO A 15 -15.28 31.32 4.57
N ALA A 16 -15.69 32.49 5.07
CA ALA A 16 -14.84 33.35 5.90
C ALA A 16 -14.43 32.69 7.24
N SER A 17 -15.21 31.71 7.70
CA SER A 17 -14.92 30.92 8.89
C SER A 17 -14.62 29.47 8.52
N ARG A 18 -13.60 28.91 9.17
CA ARG A 18 -13.35 27.46 9.12
C ARG A 18 -14.50 26.75 9.84
N HIS A 19 -15.00 25.69 9.23
CA HIS A 19 -15.95 24.80 9.89
C HIS A 19 -15.24 24.09 11.05
N ASP A 20 -15.72 24.30 12.27
CA ASP A 20 -15.18 23.70 13.48
C ASP A 20 -16.21 22.74 14.08
N LEU A 21 -15.84 21.46 14.17
CA LEU A 21 -16.65 20.39 14.75
C LEU A 21 -16.31 20.14 16.24
N GLY A 22 -15.42 20.94 16.81
CA GLY A 22 -14.83 20.72 18.11
C GLY A 22 -13.76 19.62 18.11
N PRO A 23 -13.35 19.14 19.30
CA PRO A 23 -12.33 18.11 19.42
C PRO A 23 -12.82 16.75 18.92
N MET A 24 -11.93 15.99 18.27
CA MET A 24 -12.15 14.59 17.93
C MET A 24 -11.84 13.70 19.14
N ASN A 25 -12.70 13.71 20.16
CA ASN A 25 -12.47 13.02 21.43
C ASN A 25 -13.60 12.05 21.83
N ALA A 26 -14.63 11.89 21.00
CA ALA A 26 -15.71 10.95 21.27
C ALA A 26 -15.26 9.53 20.91
N LYS A 27 -15.11 8.66 21.92
CA LYS A 27 -14.55 7.31 21.76
C LYS A 27 -15.61 6.29 21.37
N CYS A 28 -15.31 5.47 20.36
CA CYS A 28 -16.10 4.29 20.05
C CYS A 28 -15.91 3.21 21.14
N ARG A 29 -17.00 2.83 21.82
CA ARG A 29 -17.01 1.80 22.88
C ARG A 29 -16.46 0.42 22.47
N HIS A 30 -16.42 0.13 21.17
CA HIS A 30 -16.07 -1.20 20.66
C HIS A 30 -14.60 -1.31 20.21
N CYS A 31 -14.03 -0.23 19.68
CA CYS A 31 -12.71 -0.29 19.03
C CYS A 31 -11.79 0.88 19.38
N GLY A 32 -12.20 1.77 20.29
CA GLY A 32 -11.40 2.91 20.75
C GLY A 32 -11.25 4.06 19.74
N ALA A 33 -11.78 3.92 18.51
CA ALA A 33 -11.68 4.97 17.49
C ALA A 33 -12.25 6.31 17.98
N LEU A 34 -11.49 7.38 17.77
CA LEU A 34 -11.87 8.75 18.06
C LEU A 34 -12.72 9.32 16.93
N HIS A 35 -13.76 10.04 17.32
CA HIS A 35 -14.72 10.66 16.42
C HIS A 35 -15.04 12.09 16.88
N TRP A 36 -15.54 12.90 15.96
CA TRP A 36 -16.32 14.06 16.34
C TRP A 36 -17.71 13.61 16.79
N LEU A 37 -18.26 14.24 17.83
CA LEU A 37 -19.57 13.85 18.38
C LEU A 37 -20.69 13.94 17.32
N THR A 38 -20.56 14.85 16.36
CA THR A 38 -21.47 15.02 15.22
C THR A 38 -21.51 13.83 14.27
N GLU A 39 -20.49 12.97 14.25
CA GLU A 39 -20.45 11.74 13.44
C GLU A 39 -21.25 10.58 14.04
N LYS A 40 -21.83 10.77 15.24
CA LYS A 40 -22.66 9.76 15.88
C LYS A 40 -23.87 9.42 15.00
N ILE A 41 -24.35 8.19 15.12
CA ILE A 41 -25.59 7.79 14.46
C ILE A 41 -26.74 8.58 15.08
N VAL A 42 -27.64 9.10 14.23
CA VAL A 42 -28.79 9.95 14.61
C VAL A 42 -29.61 9.38 15.78
N LYS A 43 -29.75 8.05 15.87
CA LYS A 43 -30.51 7.35 16.92
C LYS A 43 -29.75 7.17 18.25
N SER A 44 -28.56 7.74 18.40
CA SER A 44 -27.78 7.66 19.64
C SER A 44 -27.76 9.00 20.40
N SER A 45 -27.70 8.91 21.72
CA SER A 45 -27.63 10.08 22.60
C SER A 45 -26.22 10.65 22.68
N ASP A 46 -26.10 11.91 23.10
CA ASP A 46 -24.79 12.54 23.32
C ASP A 46 -24.07 11.95 24.53
N ALA A 47 -24.82 11.44 25.52
CA ALA A 47 -24.27 10.75 26.68
C ALA A 47 -23.74 9.35 26.34
N GLU A 48 -24.27 8.71 25.29
CA GLU A 48 -23.92 7.35 24.90
C GLU A 48 -23.80 7.22 23.37
N PRO A 49 -22.86 7.95 22.73
CA PRO A 49 -22.79 8.03 21.29
C PRO A 49 -22.45 6.67 20.68
N LYS A 50 -23.00 6.40 19.49
CA LYS A 50 -22.75 5.18 18.72
C LYS A 50 -22.20 5.56 17.35
N PHE A 51 -21.14 4.86 16.93
CA PHE A 51 -20.47 5.10 15.66
C PHE A 51 -20.50 3.85 14.79
N GLY A 52 -20.89 4.03 13.53
CA GLY A 52 -21.00 2.94 12.56
C GLY A 52 -19.79 2.80 11.63
N MET A 53 -19.00 3.86 11.47
CA MET A 53 -17.96 3.92 10.45
C MET A 53 -16.70 3.14 10.83
N CYS A 54 -16.23 3.26 12.07
CA CYS A 54 -14.94 2.71 12.50
C CYS A 54 -14.87 1.18 12.51
N CYS A 55 -15.74 0.51 13.25
CA CYS A 55 -15.73 -0.95 13.43
C CYS A 55 -17.09 -1.60 13.12
N ASN A 56 -18.04 -0.83 12.58
CA ASN A 56 -19.40 -1.28 12.35
C ASN A 56 -20.02 -1.97 13.59
N HIS A 57 -20.02 -1.26 14.73
CA HIS A 57 -20.55 -1.75 16.00
C HIS A 57 -19.85 -3.01 16.52
N GLY A 58 -18.52 -3.05 16.46
CA GLY A 58 -17.70 -4.17 16.94
C GLY A 58 -17.68 -5.39 16.01
N LYS A 59 -18.28 -5.30 14.83
CA LYS A 59 -18.30 -6.39 13.85
C LYS A 59 -17.00 -6.48 13.04
N VAL A 60 -16.25 -5.40 12.91
CA VAL A 60 -14.92 -5.42 12.31
C VAL A 60 -13.92 -5.51 13.44
N VAL A 61 -13.20 -6.63 13.49
CA VAL A 61 -12.11 -6.89 14.42
C VAL A 61 -10.93 -7.30 13.56
N LEU A 62 -9.90 -6.45 13.53
CA LEU A 62 -8.65 -6.69 12.83
C LEU A 62 -7.51 -6.69 13.84
N ASP A 63 -6.44 -7.41 13.51
CA ASP A 63 -5.22 -7.40 14.29
C ASP A 63 -4.68 -5.97 14.41
N PRO A 64 -4.06 -5.62 15.55
CA PRO A 64 -3.41 -4.33 15.69
C PRO A 64 -2.32 -4.14 14.63
N LEU A 65 -2.18 -2.92 14.13
CA LEU A 65 -1.02 -2.55 13.33
C LEU A 65 0.23 -2.71 14.20
N LYS A 66 1.28 -3.27 13.60
CA LYS A 66 2.58 -3.38 14.28
C LYS A 66 3.16 -1.99 14.49
N GLU A 67 3.92 -1.83 15.57
CA GLU A 67 4.73 -0.63 15.79
C GLU A 67 5.71 -0.44 14.63
N LEU A 68 5.98 0.81 14.26
CA LEU A 68 6.90 1.11 13.17
C LEU A 68 8.34 0.73 13.56
N PRO A 69 9.20 0.33 12.61
CA PRO A 69 10.62 0.23 12.85
C PRO A 69 11.16 1.54 13.42
N THR A 70 11.99 1.48 14.46
CA THR A 70 12.47 2.66 15.21
C THR A 70 13.06 3.75 14.30
N ASP A 71 13.83 3.37 13.28
CA ASP A 71 14.43 4.33 12.35
C ASP A 71 13.37 5.03 11.48
N LEU A 72 12.28 4.35 11.13
CA LEU A 72 11.15 4.96 10.41
C LEU A 72 10.32 5.85 11.35
N GLU A 73 10.08 5.42 12.59
CA GLU A 73 9.37 6.21 13.59
C GLU A 73 10.06 7.55 13.86
N LYS A 74 11.40 7.55 13.99
CA LYS A 74 12.19 8.77 14.16
C LYS A 74 12.01 9.78 13.03
N LEU A 75 11.82 9.32 11.79
CA LEU A 75 11.54 10.20 10.65
C LEU A 75 10.20 10.95 10.78
N TYR A 76 9.26 10.43 11.57
CA TYR A 76 7.99 11.10 11.86
C TYR A 76 8.03 11.93 13.15
N ALA A 77 8.69 11.43 14.19
CA ALA A 77 8.56 11.94 15.56
C ALA A 77 9.62 12.97 15.95
N GLU A 78 10.83 12.94 15.36
CA GLU A 78 11.91 13.81 15.80
C GLU A 78 11.70 15.27 15.37
N ASN A 79 12.16 16.21 16.19
CA ASN A 79 12.16 17.63 15.84
C ASN A 79 13.45 17.97 15.09
N GLY A 80 13.47 17.67 13.79
CA GLY A 80 14.62 17.92 12.92
C GLY A 80 14.23 18.41 11.53
N ALA A 81 15.22 18.89 10.76
CA ALA A 81 14.99 19.26 9.36
C ALA A 81 14.56 18.04 8.53
N GLN A 82 15.13 16.87 8.83
CA GLN A 82 14.79 15.59 8.18
C GLN A 82 13.33 15.19 8.43
N ALA A 83 12.85 15.28 9.68
CA ALA A 83 11.47 14.96 10.03
C ALA A 83 10.42 15.97 9.51
N LYS A 84 10.85 17.14 9.04
CA LYS A 84 10.00 18.08 8.30
C LYS A 84 10.00 17.84 6.79
N GLU A 85 11.10 17.30 6.26
CA GLU A 85 11.27 17.02 4.84
C GLU A 85 10.60 15.70 4.46
N PHE A 86 10.83 14.64 5.25
CA PHE A 86 10.33 13.31 4.95
C PHE A 86 8.80 13.25 4.78
N PRO A 87 7.96 13.77 5.70
CA PRO A 87 6.50 13.72 5.52
C PRO A 87 6.02 14.52 4.31
N LYS A 88 6.74 15.58 3.90
CA LYS A 88 6.37 16.36 2.70
C LYS A 88 6.60 15.57 1.41
N ASN A 89 7.61 14.70 1.40
CA ASN A 89 8.02 13.93 0.22
C ASN A 89 7.74 12.43 0.35
N ILE A 90 6.99 12.01 1.37
CA ILE A 90 6.76 10.60 1.72
C ILE A 90 6.19 9.77 0.56
N ALA A 91 5.28 10.34 -0.23
CA ALA A 91 4.71 9.66 -1.38
C ALA A 91 5.76 9.34 -2.45
N GLN A 92 6.74 10.23 -2.63
CA GLN A 92 7.84 10.03 -3.58
C GLN A 92 8.84 9.00 -3.05
N TYR A 93 9.19 9.05 -1.75
CA TYR A 93 9.98 8.00 -1.10
C TYR A 93 9.33 6.63 -1.21
N ASN A 94 8.02 6.53 -0.93
CA ASN A 94 7.27 5.28 -1.05
C ASN A 94 7.29 4.75 -2.49
N THR A 95 7.04 5.63 -3.46
CA THR A 95 7.05 5.26 -4.89
C THR A 95 8.44 4.77 -5.31
N ALA A 96 9.51 5.43 -4.87
CA ALA A 96 10.88 5.03 -5.16
C ALA A 96 11.21 3.64 -4.61
N LEU A 97 10.63 3.25 -3.47
CA LEU A 97 10.90 1.97 -2.81
C LEU A 97 9.85 0.88 -3.09
N SER A 98 8.83 1.16 -3.90
CA SER A 98 7.75 0.21 -4.20
C SER A 98 8.28 -1.02 -4.93
N PHE A 99 7.82 -2.22 -4.59
CA PHE A 99 8.14 -3.45 -5.34
C PHE A 99 7.36 -3.54 -6.65
N THR A 100 6.15 -2.98 -6.67
CA THR A 100 5.28 -2.98 -7.86
C THR A 100 5.14 -1.59 -8.44
N SER A 101 4.91 -1.53 -9.75
CA SER A 101 4.57 -0.28 -10.45
C SER A 101 3.06 -0.08 -10.53
N ILE A 102 2.60 1.16 -10.68
CA ILE A 102 1.19 1.45 -11.02
C ILE A 102 1.02 1.43 -12.54
N GLY A 103 0.10 0.60 -13.02
CA GLY A 103 -0.44 0.63 -14.37
C GLY A 103 -1.73 1.44 -14.41
N VAL A 104 -1.74 2.51 -15.21
CA VAL A 104 -2.92 3.35 -15.44
C VAL A 104 -2.93 3.80 -16.90
N ASN A 105 -4.08 3.74 -17.56
CA ASN A 105 -4.28 4.42 -18.84
C ASN A 105 -4.47 5.91 -18.58
N LYS A 106 -3.39 6.68 -18.74
CA LYS A 106 -3.41 8.13 -18.56
C LYS A 106 -4.04 8.79 -19.78
N ASP A 107 -5.17 9.45 -19.58
CA ASP A 107 -5.72 10.36 -20.57
C ASP A 107 -4.88 11.64 -20.54
N ARG A 108 -3.98 11.77 -21.53
CA ARG A 108 -3.04 12.90 -21.64
C ARG A 108 -3.70 14.19 -22.15
N SER A 109 -4.97 14.16 -22.55
CA SER A 109 -5.66 15.33 -23.11
C SER A 109 -5.87 16.47 -22.11
N ILE A 110 -5.69 16.21 -20.82
CA ILE A 110 -6.01 17.14 -19.72
C ILE A 110 -4.75 17.65 -18.99
N ILE A 111 -3.55 17.22 -19.39
CA ILE A 111 -2.29 17.52 -18.67
C ILE A 111 -1.82 18.98 -18.88
N ASN A 112 -2.49 19.77 -19.73
CA ASN A 112 -2.03 21.10 -20.14
C ASN A 112 -2.73 22.31 -19.47
N SER A 113 -3.37 22.16 -18.32
CA SER A 113 -3.94 23.30 -17.58
C SER A 113 -3.08 23.67 -16.37
N GLY A 114 -2.52 24.89 -16.38
CA GLY A 114 -1.80 25.45 -15.23
C GLY A 114 -2.69 25.47 -13.98
N GLY A 115 -2.37 24.60 -13.02
CA GLY A 115 -3.12 24.32 -11.81
C GLY A 115 -2.53 23.11 -11.07
N LEU A 116 -3.19 22.65 -9.99
CA LEU A 116 -2.82 21.40 -9.31
C LEU A 116 -2.71 20.25 -10.34
N PRO A 117 -1.68 19.39 -10.28
CA PRO A 117 -1.50 18.33 -11.26
C PRO A 117 -2.61 17.30 -11.13
N ILE A 118 -3.66 17.45 -11.96
CA ILE A 118 -4.75 16.50 -12.10
C ILE A 118 -4.43 15.65 -13.33
N PHE A 119 -4.37 14.32 -13.15
CA PHE A 119 -4.33 13.39 -14.27
C PHE A 119 -5.64 12.60 -14.30
N ARG A 120 -6.21 12.43 -15.48
CA ARG A 120 -7.41 11.61 -15.66
C ARG A 120 -7.00 10.20 -16.05
N THR A 121 -7.63 9.24 -15.41
CA THR A 121 -7.45 7.82 -15.66
C THR A 121 -8.68 7.29 -16.39
N HIS A 122 -8.49 6.40 -17.36
CA HIS A 122 -9.59 5.68 -17.99
C HIS A 122 -9.47 4.19 -17.70
N GLY A 123 -10.49 3.61 -17.07
CA GLY A 123 -10.46 2.22 -16.60
C GLY A 123 -9.91 2.06 -15.18
N GLU A 124 -9.41 0.87 -14.89
CA GLU A 124 -9.00 0.48 -13.53
C GLU A 124 -7.56 0.91 -13.22
N LEU A 125 -7.29 1.23 -11.95
CA LEU A 125 -5.93 1.32 -11.41
C LEU A 125 -5.51 -0.08 -10.96
N TYR A 126 -4.35 -0.53 -11.41
CA TYR A 126 -3.83 -1.84 -11.05
C TYR A 126 -2.32 -1.79 -10.82
N HIS A 127 -1.83 -2.66 -9.95
CA HIS A 127 -0.40 -2.83 -9.72
C HIS A 127 0.18 -3.84 -10.72
N ARG A 128 1.44 -3.62 -11.09
CA ARG A 128 2.16 -4.40 -12.09
C ARG A 128 3.50 -4.88 -11.51
N THR A 129 3.76 -6.17 -11.61
CA THR A 129 5.10 -6.73 -11.43
C THR A 129 5.87 -6.67 -12.74
N GLY A 130 7.09 -6.14 -12.68
CA GLY A 130 8.01 -6.05 -13.81
C GLY A 130 9.05 -7.16 -13.79
N ALA A 131 9.93 -7.15 -14.79
CA ALA A 131 11.10 -8.03 -14.81
C ALA A 131 12.03 -7.73 -13.63
N LEU A 132 12.63 -8.78 -13.06
CA LEU A 132 13.54 -8.66 -11.91
C LEU A 132 14.95 -8.21 -12.30
N LEU A 133 15.34 -8.36 -13.58
CA LEU A 133 16.60 -7.84 -14.10
C LEU A 133 16.37 -6.57 -14.92
N ALA A 134 17.24 -5.59 -14.72
CA ALA A 134 17.31 -4.45 -15.63
C ALA A 134 17.98 -4.87 -16.95
N SER A 135 17.48 -4.35 -18.07
CA SER A 135 18.18 -4.50 -19.35
C SER A 135 19.55 -3.81 -19.27
N PRO A 136 20.57 -4.27 -20.04
CA PRO A 136 21.87 -3.61 -20.06
C PRO A 136 21.75 -2.11 -20.32
N GLY A 137 22.31 -1.29 -19.42
CA GLY A 137 22.28 0.17 -19.51
C GLY A 137 20.97 0.85 -19.09
N GLN A 138 19.96 0.11 -18.63
CA GLN A 138 18.74 0.68 -18.05
C GLN A 138 18.88 0.93 -16.54
N GLN A 139 18.18 1.96 -16.08
CA GLN A 139 18.06 2.28 -14.66
C GLN A 139 17.21 1.24 -13.92
N LEU A 140 17.64 0.91 -12.70
CA LEU A 140 16.89 0.02 -11.81
C LEU A 140 15.56 0.65 -11.40
N THR A 141 14.47 -0.14 -11.45
CA THR A 141 13.13 0.32 -11.06
C THR A 141 12.40 -0.70 -10.18
N TYR A 142 11.62 -0.18 -9.24
CA TYR A 142 10.72 -0.94 -8.37
C TYR A 142 11.40 -2.12 -7.65
N ALA A 143 10.87 -3.34 -7.81
CA ALA A 143 11.43 -4.59 -7.26
C ALA A 143 12.94 -4.75 -7.42
N GLN A 144 13.51 -4.25 -8.53
CA GLN A 144 14.95 -4.35 -8.82
C GLN A 144 15.79 -3.66 -7.74
N LEU A 145 15.28 -2.60 -7.11
CA LEU A 145 15.98 -1.86 -6.06
C LEU A 145 16.18 -2.67 -4.76
N HIS A 146 15.45 -3.78 -4.60
CA HIS A 146 15.56 -4.69 -3.46
C HIS A 146 16.47 -5.89 -3.73
N ILE A 147 17.01 -5.99 -4.95
CA ILE A 147 17.76 -7.16 -5.44
C ILE A 147 19.26 -6.87 -5.49
N TYR A 148 19.65 -5.68 -5.98
CA TYR A 148 21.05 -5.30 -6.13
C TYR A 148 21.65 -4.75 -4.84
N GLU A 149 22.99 -4.65 -4.82
CA GLU A 149 23.78 -4.08 -3.73
C GLU A 149 23.24 -2.72 -3.25
N PRO A 150 23.02 -2.52 -1.93
CA PRO A 150 22.37 -1.32 -1.39
C PRO A 150 22.99 0.01 -1.82
N ARG A 151 24.32 0.07 -1.97
CA ARG A 151 25.00 1.30 -2.41
C ARG A 151 24.68 1.64 -3.88
N MET A 152 24.64 0.63 -4.74
CA MET A 152 24.33 0.80 -6.17
C MET A 152 22.87 1.23 -6.35
N THR A 153 21.95 0.65 -5.58
CA THR A 153 20.53 1.00 -5.65
C THR A 153 20.26 2.38 -5.11
N LEU A 154 20.94 2.80 -4.03
CA LEU A 154 20.86 4.17 -3.52
C LEU A 154 21.24 5.21 -4.57
N ASP A 155 22.37 5.03 -5.26
CA ASP A 155 22.80 5.97 -6.30
C ASP A 155 21.80 6.06 -7.45
N HIS A 156 21.27 4.91 -7.91
CA HIS A 156 20.23 4.89 -8.94
C HIS A 156 18.94 5.57 -8.47
N CYS A 157 18.49 5.34 -7.23
CA CYS A 157 17.32 6.01 -6.67
C CYS A 157 17.50 7.53 -6.67
N MET A 158 18.66 8.01 -6.25
CA MET A 158 18.92 9.45 -6.12
C MET A 158 19.04 10.17 -7.46
N GLN A 159 19.45 9.48 -8.53
CA GLN A 159 19.49 10.06 -9.89
C GLN A 159 18.10 10.49 -10.38
N SER A 160 17.04 9.73 -10.05
CA SER A 160 15.66 10.07 -10.41
C SER A 160 14.93 10.91 -9.37
N ASN A 161 15.51 11.10 -8.19
CA ASN A 161 14.87 11.73 -7.04
C ASN A 161 15.80 12.79 -6.42
N THR A 162 16.26 13.73 -7.25
CA THR A 162 17.25 14.76 -6.88
C THR A 162 16.77 15.73 -5.80
N ASN A 163 15.45 15.84 -5.60
CA ASN A 163 14.83 16.66 -4.57
C ASN A 163 14.72 15.96 -3.20
N LEU A 164 14.97 14.66 -3.13
CA LEU A 164 14.93 13.90 -1.89
C LEU A 164 16.26 13.97 -1.14
N TRP A 165 16.21 13.76 0.17
CA TRP A 165 17.39 13.63 1.00
C TRP A 165 17.97 12.22 0.90
N ARG A 166 19.25 12.14 0.52
CA ARG A 166 19.99 10.87 0.37
C ARG A 166 20.06 10.08 1.67
N VAL A 167 20.30 10.74 2.79
CA VAL A 167 20.38 10.11 4.12
C VAL A 167 19.05 9.46 4.49
N THR A 168 17.92 10.15 4.25
CA THR A 168 16.58 9.59 4.45
C THR A 168 16.35 8.38 3.54
N MET A 169 16.71 8.46 2.26
CA MET A 169 16.57 7.33 1.32
C MET A 169 17.35 6.10 1.79
N GLU A 170 18.59 6.31 2.26
CA GLU A 170 19.44 5.24 2.78
C GLU A 170 18.84 4.56 4.02
N ILE A 171 18.29 5.37 4.95
CA ILE A 171 17.57 4.84 6.12
C ILE A 171 16.38 3.99 5.67
N LEU A 172 15.56 4.51 4.75
CA LEU A 172 14.37 3.80 4.28
C LEU A 172 14.71 2.52 3.51
N GLN A 173 15.74 2.52 2.67
CA GLN A 173 16.21 1.31 2.00
C GLN A 173 16.63 0.24 2.99
N ARG A 174 17.36 0.62 4.04
CA ARG A 174 17.74 -0.30 5.13
C ARG A 174 16.51 -0.83 5.85
N VAL A 175 15.60 0.06 6.28
CA VAL A 175 14.37 -0.34 6.98
C VAL A 175 13.57 -1.33 6.14
N ILE A 176 13.32 -1.05 4.87
CA ILE A 176 12.56 -1.97 4.00
C ILE A 176 13.34 -3.25 3.72
N GLY A 177 14.64 -3.17 3.44
CA GLY A 177 15.48 -4.33 3.16
C GLY A 177 15.57 -5.32 4.33
N ASP A 178 15.62 -4.81 5.56
CA ASP A 178 15.79 -5.60 6.79
C ASP A 178 14.46 -6.13 7.34
N ASN A 179 13.35 -5.40 7.15
CA ASN A 179 12.07 -5.71 7.80
C ASN A 179 11.00 -6.27 6.85
N HIS A 180 11.03 -5.90 5.56
CA HIS A 180 9.95 -6.24 4.65
C HIS A 180 10.09 -7.69 4.16
N GLN A 181 9.14 -8.55 4.54
CA GLN A 181 9.20 -10.00 4.28
C GLN A 181 9.36 -10.39 2.81
N TYR A 182 8.89 -9.55 1.86
CA TYR A 182 9.03 -9.82 0.44
C TYR A 182 10.42 -9.47 -0.10
N ALA A 183 11.21 -8.63 0.58
CA ALA A 183 12.56 -8.29 0.14
C ALA A 183 13.45 -9.54 -0.07
N PRO A 184 13.57 -10.48 0.89
CA PRO A 184 14.34 -11.70 0.68
C PRO A 184 13.72 -12.63 -0.37
N LEU A 185 12.38 -12.67 -0.52
CA LEU A 185 11.71 -13.51 -1.53
C LEU A 185 12.03 -13.03 -2.94
N PHE A 186 12.03 -11.72 -3.18
CA PHE A 186 12.39 -11.13 -4.47
C PHE A 186 13.88 -11.34 -4.78
N ARG A 187 14.77 -11.23 -3.76
CA ARG A 187 16.19 -11.57 -3.89
C ARG A 187 16.40 -13.03 -4.28
N HIS A 188 15.78 -13.95 -3.56
CA HIS A 188 15.88 -15.38 -3.86
C HIS A 188 15.31 -15.73 -5.23
N SER A 189 14.15 -15.15 -5.58
CA SER A 189 13.54 -15.35 -6.91
C SER A 189 14.47 -14.87 -8.03
N HIS A 190 15.19 -13.77 -7.81
CA HIS A 190 16.20 -13.30 -8.74
C HIS A 190 17.39 -14.27 -8.86
N GLU A 191 17.94 -14.75 -7.74
CA GLU A 191 19.04 -15.73 -7.75
C GLU A 191 18.67 -17.01 -8.52
N VAL A 192 17.45 -17.51 -8.29
CA VAL A 192 16.88 -18.65 -9.02
C VAL A 192 16.82 -18.36 -10.52
N LEU A 193 16.25 -17.22 -10.91
CA LEU A 193 16.10 -16.87 -12.33
C LEU A 193 17.45 -16.68 -13.03
N VAL A 194 18.44 -16.08 -12.35
CA VAL A 194 19.82 -15.96 -12.87
C VAL A 194 20.50 -17.32 -13.00
N GLY A 195 20.29 -18.22 -12.04
CA GLY A 195 20.84 -19.58 -12.06
C GLY A 195 20.33 -20.44 -13.21
N LEU A 196 19.15 -20.13 -13.76
CA LEU A 196 18.58 -20.83 -14.92
C LEU A 196 19.19 -20.40 -16.27
N GLY A 197 19.98 -19.33 -16.30
CA GLY A 197 20.66 -18.83 -17.51
C GLY A 197 19.73 -18.06 -18.47
N ASP A 198 20.30 -17.62 -19.60
CA ASP A 198 19.60 -16.78 -20.59
C ASP A 198 18.52 -17.54 -21.40
N ASP A 199 18.45 -18.87 -21.32
CA ASP A 199 17.36 -19.67 -21.92
C ASP A 199 16.04 -19.58 -21.12
N ALA A 200 16.01 -18.82 -20.03
CA ALA A 200 14.90 -18.70 -19.07
C ALA A 200 13.95 -17.53 -19.32
N ASP A 201 13.93 -16.92 -20.52
CA ASP A 201 13.04 -15.79 -20.84
C ASP A 201 11.54 -16.13 -20.69
N ASP A 202 11.16 -17.42 -20.73
CA ASP A 202 9.79 -17.89 -20.48
C ASP A 202 9.56 -18.52 -19.08
N VAL A 203 10.52 -18.35 -18.16
CA VAL A 203 10.39 -18.86 -16.79
C VAL A 203 9.84 -17.77 -15.87
N SER A 204 8.82 -18.14 -15.08
CA SER A 204 8.32 -17.31 -13.99
C SER A 204 8.41 -17.99 -12.63
N VAL A 205 8.76 -17.19 -11.63
CA VAL A 205 8.69 -17.59 -10.21
C VAL A 205 7.35 -17.12 -9.67
N HIS A 206 6.59 -18.05 -9.10
CA HIS A 206 5.30 -17.75 -8.49
C HIS A 206 5.47 -17.78 -6.97
N LEU A 207 5.22 -16.65 -6.33
CA LEU A 207 5.07 -16.60 -4.88
C LEU A 207 3.63 -16.96 -4.53
N CYS A 208 3.39 -18.21 -4.15
CA CYS A 208 2.08 -18.78 -3.82
C CYS A 208 1.84 -18.83 -2.31
N ILE A 209 0.71 -18.29 -1.83
CA ILE A 209 0.29 -18.51 -0.44
C ILE A 209 -0.23 -19.95 -0.31
N ALA A 210 0.42 -20.78 0.53
CA ALA A 210 0.14 -22.20 0.60
C ALA A 210 -1.35 -22.51 0.93
N PRO A 211 -2.00 -23.48 0.24
CA PRO A 211 -3.38 -23.86 0.53
C PRO A 211 -3.52 -24.46 1.94
N GLY A 212 -4.56 -24.07 2.68
CA GLY A 212 -4.82 -24.57 4.04
C GLY A 212 -4.21 -23.75 5.18
N VAL A 213 -3.42 -22.72 4.85
CA VAL A 213 -2.97 -21.73 5.82
C VAL A 213 -4.14 -20.79 6.18
N HIS A 214 -4.71 -20.97 7.37
CA HIS A 214 -5.85 -20.17 7.83
C HIS A 214 -5.52 -18.67 7.84
N ALA A 215 -6.32 -17.87 7.11
CA ALA A 215 -6.26 -16.41 7.04
C ALA A 215 -6.28 -15.66 8.40
N ARG A 216 -6.67 -16.32 9.50
CA ARG A 216 -6.64 -15.74 10.86
C ARG A 216 -5.33 -15.98 11.61
N ARG A 217 -4.43 -16.80 11.08
CA ARG A 217 -3.06 -16.90 11.61
C ARG A 217 -2.20 -16.12 10.63
N GLY A 218 -1.57 -15.05 11.10
CA GLY A 218 -0.62 -14.24 10.34
C GLY A 218 0.61 -15.06 9.96
N ASN A 219 0.42 -16.02 9.06
CA ASN A 219 1.48 -16.87 8.56
C ASN A 219 2.03 -16.17 7.32
N LEU A 220 3.09 -15.42 7.58
CA LEU A 220 3.96 -14.79 6.60
C LEU A 220 4.56 -15.88 5.69
N PRO A 221 4.80 -15.62 4.40
CA PRO A 221 5.62 -16.52 3.58
C PRO A 221 7.01 -16.57 4.23
N SER A 222 7.44 -17.75 4.71
CA SER A 222 8.86 -17.94 5.06
C SER A 222 9.67 -18.09 3.78
N ALA A 223 10.96 -17.70 3.83
CA ALA A 223 11.89 -17.86 2.71
C ALA A 223 11.97 -19.32 2.22
N ASP A 224 11.69 -20.29 3.10
CA ASP A 224 11.68 -21.72 2.79
C ASP A 224 10.35 -22.24 2.19
N GLY A 225 9.28 -21.43 2.17
CA GLY A 225 7.91 -21.94 2.00
C GLY A 225 7.15 -21.54 0.73
N VAL A 226 7.59 -20.55 -0.06
CA VAL A 226 6.67 -19.84 -0.98
C VAL A 226 7.33 -19.40 -2.29
N ALA A 227 8.05 -20.28 -2.97
CA ALA A 227 8.43 -20.05 -4.37
C ALA A 227 8.27 -21.34 -5.16
N VAL A 228 7.25 -21.41 -6.01
CA VAL A 228 7.14 -22.47 -7.01
C VAL A 228 7.67 -21.90 -8.33
N ILE A 229 8.69 -22.55 -8.89
CA ILE A 229 9.19 -22.25 -10.23
C ILE A 229 8.31 -23.02 -11.19
N LEU A 230 7.49 -22.31 -11.97
CA LEU A 230 6.66 -22.92 -13.01
C LEU A 230 7.21 -22.51 -14.38
N PRO A 231 7.86 -23.42 -15.13
CA PRO A 231 8.16 -23.16 -16.52
C PRO A 231 6.84 -23.11 -17.33
N ASN A 232 6.68 -22.06 -18.13
CA ASN A 232 5.62 -21.93 -19.15
C ASN A 232 4.16 -21.96 -18.66
N GLN A 233 3.87 -21.55 -17.42
CA GLN A 233 2.47 -21.40 -16.95
C GLN A 233 2.16 -19.98 -16.52
N GLN A 234 1.20 -19.36 -17.21
CA GLN A 234 0.47 -18.21 -16.66
C GLN A 234 -0.49 -18.78 -15.60
N SER A 235 -0.11 -18.75 -14.32
CA SER A 235 -1.13 -19.03 -13.31
C SER A 235 -2.18 -17.92 -13.35
N SER A 236 -3.44 -18.33 -13.41
CA SER A 236 -4.60 -17.43 -13.43
C SER A 236 -5.12 -17.16 -12.01
N GLU A 237 -4.43 -17.65 -10.98
CA GLU A 237 -4.91 -17.55 -9.62
C GLU A 237 -4.66 -16.12 -9.08
N PRO A 238 -5.70 -15.44 -8.55
CA PRO A 238 -5.56 -14.09 -8.00
C PRO A 238 -4.65 -14.02 -6.75
N ARG A 239 -4.10 -15.15 -6.31
CA ARG A 239 -3.25 -15.31 -5.12
C ARG A 239 -1.78 -15.54 -5.42
N ASP A 240 -1.38 -15.49 -6.70
CA ASP A 240 0.01 -15.67 -7.09
C ASP A 240 0.65 -14.32 -7.44
N ILE A 241 1.90 -14.12 -7.00
CA ILE A 241 2.76 -13.05 -7.50
C ILE A 241 3.71 -13.67 -8.53
N ILE A 242 3.57 -13.26 -9.78
CA ILE A 242 4.37 -13.78 -10.87
C ILE A 242 5.55 -12.84 -11.13
N LEU A 243 6.76 -13.37 -11.03
CA LEU A 243 8.03 -12.68 -11.27
C LEU A 243 8.75 -13.30 -12.47
N ARG A 244 9.41 -12.50 -13.30
CA ARG A 244 10.09 -12.97 -14.54
C ARG A 244 11.55 -12.52 -14.58
N HIS A 245 12.37 -13.28 -15.31
CA HIS A 245 13.81 -13.05 -15.48
C HIS A 245 14.12 -11.74 -16.22
N ARG A 246 13.95 -11.73 -17.54
CA ARG A 246 14.14 -10.58 -18.44
C ARG A 246 12.96 -10.47 -19.40
N ASN A 247 12.79 -9.31 -20.04
CA ASN A 247 11.90 -9.06 -21.18
C ASN A 247 10.56 -9.84 -21.15
N GLY A 248 9.53 -9.23 -20.55
CA GLY A 248 8.18 -9.79 -20.55
C GLY A 248 7.13 -8.71 -20.35
N PRO A 249 5.84 -9.00 -20.65
CA PRO A 249 4.79 -8.05 -20.35
C PRO A 249 4.73 -7.81 -18.84
N PHE A 250 4.49 -6.57 -18.44
CA PHE A 250 4.14 -6.27 -17.05
C PHE A 250 2.92 -7.08 -16.65
N LEU A 251 3.03 -7.88 -15.58
CA LEU A 251 1.95 -8.74 -15.13
C LEU A 251 1.11 -8.00 -14.10
N ARG A 252 -0.22 -8.08 -14.25
CA ARG A 252 -1.14 -7.46 -13.30
C ARG A 252 -1.13 -8.27 -12.00
N LEU A 253 -0.78 -7.62 -10.90
CA LEU A 253 -1.04 -8.15 -9.57
C LEU A 253 -2.53 -8.00 -9.28
N SER A 254 -3.18 -9.08 -8.84
CA SER A 254 -4.59 -9.02 -8.47
C SER A 254 -4.80 -8.09 -7.29
N ASP A 255 -5.80 -7.22 -7.38
CA ASP A 255 -6.29 -6.35 -6.30
C ASP A 255 -6.91 -7.14 -5.13
N LEU A 256 -7.17 -8.43 -5.34
CA LEU A 256 -7.62 -9.38 -4.33
C LEU A 256 -6.46 -10.03 -3.57
N HIS A 257 -5.22 -9.82 -4.02
CA HIS A 257 -4.03 -10.38 -3.39
C HIS A 257 -3.71 -9.63 -2.08
N PRO A 258 -3.46 -10.31 -0.94
CA PRO A 258 -3.13 -9.63 0.31
C PRO A 258 -1.85 -8.77 0.23
N ALA A 259 -0.89 -9.15 -0.60
CA ALA A 259 0.32 -8.35 -0.91
C ALA A 259 0.08 -7.16 -1.87
N TYR A 260 -1.12 -6.97 -2.41
CA TYR A 260 -1.40 -5.91 -3.38
C TYR A 260 -1.06 -4.52 -2.84
N THR A 261 -1.56 -4.19 -1.66
CA THR A 261 -1.28 -2.89 -1.01
C THR A 261 0.15 -2.83 -0.44
N PRO A 262 0.66 -3.83 0.30
CA PRO A 262 1.99 -3.78 0.91
C PRO A 262 3.14 -3.65 -0.09
N LEU A 263 3.07 -4.32 -1.25
CA LEU A 263 4.12 -4.23 -2.27
C LEU A 263 4.22 -2.85 -2.93
N TYR A 264 3.16 -2.04 -2.84
CA TYR A 264 3.18 -0.67 -3.33
C TYR A 264 3.39 0.35 -2.21
N TYR A 265 2.67 0.23 -1.10
CA TYR A 265 2.74 1.16 0.04
C TYR A 265 3.71 0.67 1.11
N VAL A 266 4.97 0.44 0.73
CA VAL A 266 6.01 -0.15 1.59
C VAL A 266 6.27 0.65 2.87
N LEU A 267 6.04 1.97 2.88
CA LEU A 267 6.22 2.79 4.09
C LEU A 267 5.02 2.70 5.05
N LEU A 268 3.84 2.32 4.54
CA LEU A 268 2.65 2.04 5.36
C LEU A 268 2.68 0.60 5.88
N PHE A 269 3.35 -0.29 5.15
CA PHE A 269 3.50 -1.71 5.47
C PHE A 269 4.99 -2.09 5.55
N PRO A 270 5.76 -1.55 6.52
CA PRO A 270 7.21 -1.72 6.55
C PRO A 270 7.66 -3.17 6.74
N TYR A 271 6.81 -4.04 7.29
CA TYR A 271 7.07 -5.47 7.39
C TYR A 271 6.47 -6.29 6.24
N GLY A 272 5.73 -5.64 5.34
CA GLY A 272 4.96 -6.27 4.27
C GLY A 272 3.70 -6.99 4.77
N GLU A 273 3.17 -6.65 5.96
CA GLU A 273 1.99 -7.32 6.51
C GLU A 273 0.79 -7.27 5.57
N ASN A 274 -0.03 -8.33 5.59
CA ASN A 274 -1.11 -8.49 4.62
C ASN A 274 -2.07 -7.30 4.62
N GLY A 275 -2.34 -6.76 3.44
CA GLY A 275 -3.43 -5.82 3.20
C GLY A 275 -4.80 -6.50 3.20
N TRP A 276 -5.78 -5.81 2.63
CA TRP A 276 -7.10 -6.40 2.44
C TRP A 276 -7.07 -7.59 1.47
N HIS A 277 -7.85 -8.63 1.75
CA HIS A 277 -8.08 -9.74 0.82
C HIS A 277 -9.49 -10.35 1.02
N PRO A 278 -10.02 -11.09 0.02
CA PRO A 278 -11.37 -11.62 0.03
C PRO A 278 -11.72 -12.58 1.16
N ASP A 279 -10.76 -13.15 1.89
CA ASP A 279 -11.05 -14.10 2.97
C ASP A 279 -11.25 -13.42 4.32
N LEU A 280 -11.04 -12.11 4.43
CA LEU A 280 -11.39 -11.36 5.64
C LEU A 280 -12.90 -11.40 5.86
N ARG A 281 -13.31 -11.64 7.11
CA ARG A 281 -14.71 -11.81 7.50
C ARG A 281 -15.04 -10.86 8.65
N ILE A 282 -16.26 -10.32 8.65
CA ILE A 282 -16.76 -9.60 9.82
C ILE A 282 -17.05 -10.59 10.95
N ASN A 283 -16.71 -10.21 12.17
CA ASN A 283 -17.14 -10.94 13.36
C ASN A 283 -18.66 -10.77 13.51
N ASN A 284 -19.40 -11.86 13.41
CA ASN A 284 -20.84 -11.88 13.64
C ASN A 284 -21.24 -13.21 14.27
N PRO A 285 -21.22 -13.31 15.62
CA PRO A 285 -21.39 -14.58 16.32
C PRO A 285 -22.76 -15.25 16.10
N GLU A 286 -23.77 -14.48 15.67
CA GLU A 286 -25.12 -14.98 15.41
C GLU A 286 -25.30 -15.66 14.03
N LYS A 287 -24.26 -15.75 13.19
CA LYS A 287 -24.36 -16.36 11.85
C LYS A 287 -23.28 -17.42 11.63
N ASP A 288 -23.70 -18.60 11.18
CA ASP A 288 -22.82 -19.70 10.77
C ASP A 288 -21.84 -19.31 9.65
N HIS A 289 -22.25 -18.38 8.79
CA HIS A 289 -21.41 -17.85 7.71
C HIS A 289 -21.23 -16.34 7.86
N PRO A 290 -20.12 -15.89 8.47
CA PRO A 290 -19.84 -14.47 8.58
C PRO A 290 -19.68 -13.85 7.19
N LYS A 291 -20.18 -12.62 7.02
CA LYS A 291 -20.04 -11.90 5.74
C LYS A 291 -18.59 -11.53 5.48
N GLN A 292 -18.20 -11.44 4.22
CA GLN A 292 -16.92 -10.87 3.83
C GLN A 292 -16.78 -9.42 4.34
N LEU A 293 -15.59 -9.08 4.83
CA LEU A 293 -15.23 -7.69 5.11
C LEU A 293 -14.90 -6.99 3.78
N SER A 294 -15.64 -5.95 3.42
CA SER A 294 -15.33 -5.13 2.24
C SER A 294 -14.02 -4.36 2.40
N GLN A 295 -13.29 -4.12 1.32
CA GLN A 295 -12.05 -3.31 1.33
C GLN A 295 -12.24 -1.93 1.94
N THR A 296 -13.33 -1.22 1.63
CA THR A 296 -13.64 0.09 2.21
C THR A 296 -13.68 0.05 3.73
N ARG A 297 -14.31 -0.97 4.32
CA ARG A 297 -14.41 -1.11 5.77
C ARG A 297 -13.09 -1.51 6.41
N TYR A 298 -12.27 -2.29 5.72
CA TYR A 298 -10.90 -2.58 6.14
C TYR A 298 -10.09 -1.29 6.23
N VAL A 299 -10.06 -0.50 5.14
CA VAL A 299 -9.31 0.76 5.10
C VAL A 299 -9.82 1.75 6.14
N VAL A 300 -11.15 1.92 6.26
CA VAL A 300 -11.72 2.79 7.29
C VAL A 300 -11.28 2.33 8.68
N TYR A 301 -11.33 1.04 9.01
CA TYR A 301 -10.89 0.56 10.32
C TYR A 301 -9.41 0.88 10.60
N CYS A 302 -8.54 0.68 9.60
CA CYS A 302 -7.10 0.92 9.71
C CYS A 302 -6.75 2.41 9.89
N LEU A 303 -7.48 3.31 9.23
CA LEU A 303 -7.21 4.76 9.25
C LEU A 303 -7.81 5.51 10.45
N GLN A 304 -8.68 4.88 11.23
CA GLN A 304 -9.25 5.54 12.41
C GLN A 304 -8.19 5.82 13.48
N VAL A 305 -8.19 7.05 13.98
CA VAL A 305 -7.32 7.49 15.08
C VAL A 305 -7.79 6.85 16.38
N ARG A 306 -6.87 6.39 17.23
CA ARG A 306 -7.12 5.78 18.53
C ARG A 306 -6.06 6.28 19.51
N ASP A 307 -6.34 6.28 20.82
CA ASP A 307 -5.37 6.79 21.80
C ASP A 307 -4.13 5.89 21.98
N ASP A 308 -4.21 4.63 21.54
CA ASP A 308 -3.17 3.61 21.66
C ASP A 308 -2.20 3.57 20.47
N ARG A 309 -2.21 4.60 19.60
CA ARG A 309 -1.38 4.70 18.39
C ARG A 309 -0.98 6.12 18.05
#